data_AF-A0A0V0T0L5-F1
#
_entry.id   AF-A0A0V0T0L5-F1
#
_cell.length_a   1.000
_cell.length_b   1.000
_cell.length_c   1.000
_cell.angle_alpha   90.00
_cell.angle_beta   90.00
_cell.angle_gamma   90.00
#
_symmetry.space_group_name_H-M   'P 1'
#
loop_
_entity.id
_entity.type
_entity.pdbx_description
1 polymer ?
#
loop_
_entity_poly.entity_id
_entity_poly.type
_entity_poly.pdbx_seq_one_letter_code
_entity_poly.pdbx_strand_id
1 'polypeptide(L)'
;NFPLHGKDIARITAKDPILTRVLSWAWRGWPKSVSDERLKPYVTRQHEISIHNGCLLWGSRVIIPLQARHKILKELHIGYPGIVRMKVLARSYVWWPKLDSEIEN
;
A
#
# COMPACT_ATOMS: atom_id res chain seq x y z
N ASN A 1 -10.76 -11.33 15.24
CA ASN A 1 -10.37 -10.62 14.00
C ASN A 1 -9.00 -11.15 13.61
N PHE A 2 -8.89 -11.99 12.57
CA PHE A 2 -7.60 -12.59 12.16
C PHE A 2 -6.67 -11.53 11.56
N PRO A 3 -5.34 -11.59 11.79
CA PRO A 3 -4.41 -10.64 11.19
C PRO A 3 -4.46 -10.71 9.65
N LEU A 4 -4.33 -9.55 9.00
CA LEU A 4 -4.15 -9.49 7.54
C LEU A 4 -2.78 -10.10 7.20
N HIS A 5 -2.77 -11.20 6.44
CA HIS A 5 -1.52 -11.82 5.98
C HIS A 5 -1.14 -11.32 4.58
N GLY A 6 0.13 -11.46 4.21
CA GLY A 6 0.61 -11.11 2.87
C GLY A 6 -0.17 -11.78 1.74
N LYS A 7 -0.63 -13.03 1.92
CA LYS A 7 -1.48 -13.73 0.94
C LYS A 7 -2.84 -13.04 0.74
N ASP A 8 -3.43 -12.47 1.79
CA ASP A 8 -4.66 -11.69 1.66
C ASP A 8 -4.41 -10.40 0.89
N ILE A 9 -3.32 -9.70 1.20
CA ILE A 9 -2.93 -8.48 0.47
C ILE A 9 -2.70 -8.79 -1.01
N ALA A 10 -1.97 -9.85 -1.36
CA ALA A 10 -1.76 -10.26 -2.75
C ALA A 10 -3.09 -10.53 -3.47
N ARG A 11 -4.01 -11.27 -2.84
CA ARG A 11 -5.33 -11.58 -3.40
C ARG A 11 -6.19 -10.33 -3.63
N ILE A 12 -6.14 -9.37 -2.71
CA ILE A 12 -6.89 -8.11 -2.81
C ILE A 12 -6.24 -7.19 -3.85
N THR A 13 -4.91 -7.10 -3.87
CA THR A 13 -4.14 -6.35 -4.88
C THR A 13 -4.49 -6.79 -6.30
N ALA A 14 -4.61 -8.10 -6.54
CA ALA A 14 -5.00 -8.63 -7.85
C ALA A 14 -6.42 -8.23 -8.31
N LYS A 15 -7.26 -7.76 -7.39
CA LYS A 15 -8.62 -7.28 -7.67
C LYS A 15 -8.74 -5.76 -7.62
N ASP A 16 -7.68 -5.05 -7.25
CA ASP A 16 -7.67 -3.60 -7.15
C ASP A 16 -7.39 -3.00 -8.54
N PRO A 17 -8.28 -2.17 -9.10
CA PRO A 17 -8.15 -1.67 -10.48
C PRO A 17 -6.91 -0.79 -10.70
N ILE A 18 -6.38 -0.17 -9.64
CA ILE A 18 -5.16 0.62 -9.70
C ILE A 18 -3.96 -0.29 -9.49
N LEU A 19 -3.96 -1.08 -8.41
CA LEU A 19 -2.77 -1.86 -8.07
C LEU A 19 -2.54 -3.04 -9.02
N THR A 20 -3.56 -3.60 -9.67
CA THR A 20 -3.35 -4.60 -10.72
C THR A 20 -2.58 -4.02 -11.92
N ARG A 21 -2.80 -2.74 -12.26
CA ARG A 21 -2.03 -2.06 -13.31
C ARG A 21 -0.59 -1.84 -12.87
N VAL A 22 -0.40 -1.36 -11.64
CA VAL A 22 0.94 -1.17 -11.05
C VAL A 22 1.69 -2.49 -10.96
N LEU A 23 1.03 -3.58 -10.57
CA LEU A 23 1.60 -4.93 -10.52
C LEU A 23 2.06 -5.38 -11.92
N SER A 24 1.23 -5.18 -12.94
CA SER A 24 1.61 -5.49 -14.32
C SER A 24 2.82 -4.66 -14.79
N TRP A 25 2.90 -3.37 -14.44
CA TRP A 25 3.99 -2.50 -14.83
C TRP A 25 5.29 -2.80 -14.11
N ALA A 26 5.23 -3.08 -12.81
CA ALA A 26 6.39 -3.51 -12.04
C ALA A 26 6.98 -4.84 -12.57
N TRP A 27 6.15 -5.71 -13.19
CA TRP A 27 6.61 -6.93 -13.83
C TRP A 27 7.10 -6.75 -15.27
N ARG A 28 6.41 -5.93 -16.08
CA ARG A 28 6.61 -5.87 -17.55
C ARG A 28 7.32 -4.62 -18.04
N GLY A 29 7.55 -3.65 -17.16
CA GLY A 29 8.03 -2.32 -17.49
C GLY A 29 6.94 -1.26 -17.36
N TRP A 30 7.40 -0.06 -17.04
CA TRP A 30 6.54 1.09 -16.79
C TRP A 30 6.23 1.88 -18.07
N PRO A 31 5.02 2.43 -18.21
CA PRO A 31 4.68 3.28 -19.34
C PRO A 31 5.45 4.60 -19.31
N LYS A 32 5.72 5.17 -20.50
CA LYS A 32 6.39 6.48 -20.64
C LYS A 32 5.53 7.64 -20.13
N SER A 33 4.21 7.51 -20.23
CA SER A 33 3.25 8.51 -19.77
C SER A 33 1.97 7.86 -19.25
N VAL A 34 1.35 8.48 -18.25
CA VAL A 34 0.08 8.04 -17.65
C VAL A 34 -0.81 9.25 -17.43
N SER A 35 -2.00 9.24 -18.02
CA SER A 35 -3.00 10.31 -17.87
C SER A 35 -3.85 10.17 -16.61
N ASP A 36 -3.99 8.96 -16.07
CA ASP A 36 -4.76 8.72 -14.86
C ASP A 36 -3.99 9.21 -13.62
N GLU A 37 -4.45 10.32 -13.05
CA GLU A 37 -3.87 10.95 -11.85
C GLU A 37 -3.72 9.99 -10.67
N ARG A 38 -4.60 9.00 -10.55
CA ARG A 38 -4.56 8.01 -9.47
C ARG A 38 -3.32 7.13 -9.53
N LEU A 39 -2.69 7.01 -10.70
CA LEU A 39 -1.52 6.19 -10.96
C LEU A 39 -0.20 6.97 -10.83
N LYS A 40 -0.23 8.30 -10.92
CA LYS A 40 0.97 9.14 -10.81
C LYS A 40 1.79 8.88 -9.53
N PRO A 41 1.20 8.72 -8.33
CA PRO A 41 1.98 8.45 -7.12
C PRO A 41 2.87 7.20 -7.22
N TYR A 42 2.44 6.22 -8.01
CA TYR A 42 3.19 4.98 -8.23
C TYR A 42 4.24 5.16 -9.32
N VAL A 43 3.91 5.84 -10.43
CA VAL A 43 4.87 6.14 -11.51
C VAL A 43 6.05 6.96 -10.98
N THR A 44 5.80 7.97 -10.13
CA THR A 44 6.87 8.76 -9.49
C THR A 44 7.81 7.90 -8.64
N ARG A 45 7.34 6.76 -8.14
CA ARG A 45 8.09 5.83 -7.27
C ARG A 45 8.55 4.56 -8.01
N GLN A 46 8.39 4.51 -9.33
CA GLN A 46 8.52 3.27 -10.12
C GLN A 46 9.84 2.51 -9.91
N HIS A 47 10.94 3.23 -9.70
CA HIS A 47 12.28 2.64 -9.52
C HIS A 47 12.48 1.98 -8.16
N GLU A 48 11.64 2.31 -7.19
CA GLU A 48 11.67 1.75 -5.84
C GLU A 48 10.53 0.74 -5.60
N ILE A 49 9.69 0.52 -6.62
CA ILE A 49 8.57 -0.41 -6.53
C ILE A 49 9.03 -1.81 -6.96
N SER A 50 8.80 -2.78 -6.09
CA SER A 50 9.12 -4.19 -6.34
C SER A 50 7.92 -5.09 -6.04
N ILE A 51 8.02 -6.36 -6.48
CA ILE A 51 7.00 -7.38 -6.24
C ILE A 51 7.61 -8.48 -5.38
N HIS A 52 6.91 -8.88 -4.32
CA HIS A 52 7.27 -10.03 -3.51
C HIS A 52 6.02 -10.84 -3.17
N ASN A 53 5.98 -12.12 -3.56
CA ASN A 53 4.85 -13.03 -3.31
C ASN A 53 3.48 -12.46 -3.71
N GLY A 54 3.42 -11.71 -4.82
CA GLY A 54 2.20 -11.06 -5.31
C GLY A 54 1.80 -9.77 -4.57
N CYS A 55 2.58 -9.34 -3.57
CA CYS A 55 2.46 -8.03 -2.94
C CYS A 55 3.34 -7.01 -3.68
N LEU A 56 2.85 -5.77 -3.76
CA LEU A 56 3.65 -4.63 -4.18
C LEU A 56 4.35 -4.05 -2.96
N LEU A 57 5.61 -3.66 -3.14
CA LEU A 57 6.41 -2.97 -2.14
C LEU A 57 6.94 -1.65 -2.70
N TRP A 58 7.08 -0.64 -1.83
CA TRP A 58 7.87 0.56 -2.07
C TRP A 58 9.03 0.57 -1.05
N GLY A 59 10.25 0.32 -1.53
CA GLY A 59 11.36 -0.02 -0.64
C GLY A 59 11.01 -1.24 0.21
N SER A 60 10.98 -1.08 1.54
CA SER A 60 10.57 -2.12 2.50
C SER A 60 9.09 -2.08 2.91
N ARG A 61 8.30 -1.15 2.35
CA ARG A 61 6.90 -0.92 2.76
C ARG A 61 5.94 -1.65 1.84
N VAL A 62 4.97 -2.36 2.39
CA VAL A 62 3.90 -3.00 1.60
C VAL A 62 2.92 -1.95 1.11
N ILE A 63 2.67 -1.92 -0.20
CA ILE A 63 1.65 -1.07 -0.81
C ILE A 63 0.28 -1.69 -0.56
N ILE A 64 -0.59 -0.96 0.15
CA ILE A 64 -1.87 -1.48 0.61
C ILE A 64 -3.01 -1.16 -0.38
N PRO A 65 -3.75 -2.18 -0.87
CA PRO A 65 -4.93 -1.98 -1.70
C PRO A 65 -6.05 -1.30 -0.93
N LEU A 66 -6.91 -0.57 -1.64
CA LEU A 66 -7.94 0.27 -1.02
C LEU A 66 -8.82 -0.50 -0.01
N GLN A 67 -9.22 -1.73 -0.34
CA GLN A 67 -10.07 -2.57 0.51
C GLN A 67 -9.42 -2.97 1.85
N ALA A 68 -8.09 -2.99 1.95
CA ALA A 68 -7.38 -3.35 3.18
C ALA A 68 -7.07 -2.15 4.08
N ARG A 69 -7.11 -0.92 3.54
CA ARG A 69 -6.74 0.31 4.27
C ARG A 69 -7.59 0.54 5.51
N HIS A 70 -8.91 0.38 5.40
CA HIS A 70 -9.81 0.58 6.55
C HIS A 70 -9.50 -0.35 7.72
N LYS A 71 -9.16 -1.62 7.44
CA LYS A 71 -8.79 -2.58 8.49
C LYS A 71 -7.48 -2.19 9.16
N ILE A 72 -6.48 -1.77 8.39
CA ILE A 72 -5.20 -1.29 8.92
C ILE A 72 -5.42 -0.02 9.76
N LEU A 73 -6.16 0.96 9.25
CA LEU A 73 -6.47 2.19 10.00
C LEU A 73 -7.21 1.88 11.31
N LYS A 74 -8.18 0.96 11.30
CA LYS A 74 -8.89 0.53 12.50
C LYS A 74 -7.94 -0.09 13.54
N GLU A 75 -6.99 -0.93 13.10
CA GLU A 75 -5.96 -1.50 13.98
C GLU A 75 -5.00 -0.43 14.53
N LEU A 76 -4.75 0.65 13.78
CA LEU A 76 -3.94 1.79 14.22
C LEU A 76 -4.67 2.76 15.14
N HIS A 77 -6.01 2.83 15.08
CA HIS A 77 -6.84 3.73 15.88
C HIS A 77 -7.31 3.14 17.22
N ILE A 78 -6.90 1.92 17.55
CA ILE A 78 -7.20 1.36 18.87
C ILE A 78 -6.41 2.16 19.93
N GLY A 79 -7.13 3.05 20.64
CA GLY A 79 -6.61 4.10 21.51
C GLY A 79 -5.89 3.61 22.78
N TYR A 80 -4.70 3.05 22.62
CA TYR A 80 -3.80 2.73 23.72
C TYR A 80 -2.66 3.75 23.83
N PRO A 81 -2.04 3.92 25.01
CA PRO A 81 -0.91 4.85 25.22
C PRO A 81 0.28 4.65 24.26
N GLY A 82 0.39 3.49 23.61
CA GLY A 82 1.39 3.18 22.57
C GLY A 82 1.04 3.63 21.15
N ILE A 83 -0.11 4.28 20.92
CA ILE A 83 -0.65 4.57 19.58
C ILE A 83 0.26 5.43 18.72
N VAL A 84 0.96 6.42 19.28
CA VAL A 84 1.91 7.26 18.52
C VAL A 84 3.07 6.41 18.01
N ARG A 85 3.61 5.51 18.84
CA ARG A 85 4.65 4.54 18.43
C ARG A 85 4.12 3.55 17.39
N MET A 86 2.89 3.07 17.53
CA MET A 86 2.25 2.18 16.55
C MET A 86 2.01 2.87 15.21
N LYS A 87 1.59 4.14 15.20
CA LYS A 87 1.44 4.93 13.97
C LYS A 87 2.78 5.11 13.24
N VAL A 88 3.86 5.39 13.98
CA VAL A 88 5.22 5.47 13.40
C VAL A 88 5.66 4.12 12.84
N LEU A 89 5.46 3.04 13.61
CA LEU A 89 5.85 1.69 13.20
C LEU A 89 5.09 1.23 11.96
N ALA A 90 3.79 1.51 11.88
CA ALA A 90 2.98 1.20 10.71
C ALA A 90 3.45 1.96 9.48
N ARG A 91 3.75 3.26 9.60
CA ARG A 91 4.35 4.03 8.48
C ARG A 91 5.62 3.35 7.97
N SER A 92 6.44 2.78 8.83
CA SER A 92 7.66 2.06 8.44
C SER A 92 7.42 0.77 7.65
N TYR A 93 6.22 0.18 7.71
CA TYR A 93 5.88 -1.10 7.07
C TYR A 93 4.83 -1.02 5.97
N VAL A 94 4.00 0.03 5.93
CA VAL A 94 2.92 0.16 4.94
C VAL A 94 2.96 1.49 4.22
N TRP A 95 2.43 1.50 3.00
CA TRP A 95 2.28 2.72 2.22
C TRP A 95 1.02 2.68 1.35
N TRP A 96 0.40 3.85 1.19
CA TRP A 96 -0.51 4.16 0.10
C TRP A 96 -0.53 5.68 -0.13
N PRO A 97 -1.01 6.16 -1.29
CA PRO A 97 -1.15 7.59 -1.51
C PRO A 97 -2.05 8.22 -0.43
N LYS A 98 -1.57 9.30 0.22
CA LYS A 98 -2.24 10.02 1.31
C LYS A 98 -2.30 9.30 2.67
N LEU A 99 -1.48 8.27 2.88
CA LEU A 99 -1.34 7.57 4.17
C LEU A 99 -1.24 8.52 5.36
N ASP A 100 -0.35 9.51 5.29
CA ASP A 100 -0.09 10.40 6.43
C ASP A 100 -1.33 11.20 6.81
N SER A 101 -2.05 11.73 5.83
CA SER A 101 -3.31 12.44 6.03
C SER A 101 -4.42 11.55 6.59
N GLU A 102 -4.43 10.25 6.25
CA GLU A 102 -5.44 9.29 6.74
C GLU A 102 -5.10 8.70 8.12
N ILE A 103 -3.84 8.77 8.58
CA ILE A 103 -3.42 8.33 9.92
C ILE A 103 -3.58 9.44 10.97
N GLU A 104 -3.51 10.71 10.57
CA GLU A 104 -3.63 11.85 11.49
C GLU A 104 -5.08 12.14 11.93
N ASN A 105 -6.06 11.70 11.15
CA ASN A 105 -7.50 11.82 11.41
C ASN A 105 -8.08 10.54 12.01
#